data_AF-A0A1N6JBT2-F1
#
_entry.id   AF-A0A1N6JBT2-F1
#
_cell.length_a   1.000
_cell.length_b   1.000
_cell.length_c   1.000
_cell.angle_alpha   90.00
_cell.angle_beta   90.00
_cell.angle_gamma   90.00
#
_symmetry.space_group_name_H-M   'P 1'
#
loop_
_entity.id
_entity.type
_entity.pdbx_description
1 polymer ?
#
loop_
_entity_poly.entity_id
_entity_poly.type
_entity_poly.pdbx_seq_one_letter_code
_entity_poly.pdbx_strand_id
1 'polypeptide(L)'
;MKSKLLKTMVLASSLAFMNCGEDAVTSAMNNYGNFSSSSVQEVQPGDESSSSTSDVQGGGELNQQGGTEISSAAESSSATAQNPESSADVVASSSSVADPASSADVAPASSSSEAKAVSSSSEKAPAVSSSSSEEKVESSSSEAPKPKGVFLAEGKDETKDQMRVKYIERTGHDGGGILAYPEQLSNDQKHAIVVWGPGGGTEPGAYGGMIRRLASHGFVVIALRESPGNASQGKPALDWLAKKNNDPNDPLYQKLDMNVVGCSGHSMGGLESEQMVIQDKRVITAMLNNSGDLGHTAMSQVPQGKTIGIVYGEGGMERPNAEADYNNPGVKVPACLIKMTGGQGNECQQGECGWGHGSGPWGGMAATVAWMRWHLGGEDFRKADFVGSSGRYINGEIIGERGHWKGTCKNF
;
A
#
# COMPACT_ATOMS: atom_id res chain seq x y z
N MET A 1 -53.61 25.40 21.01
CA MET A 1 -52.40 25.97 21.64
C MET A 1 -51.75 24.93 22.53
N LYS A 2 -50.40 24.89 22.49
CA LYS A 2 -49.43 24.16 23.34
C LYS A 2 -49.05 22.73 22.92
N SER A 3 -47.98 22.72 22.12
CA SER A 3 -47.09 21.61 21.75
C SER A 3 -46.29 21.10 22.96
N LYS A 4 -46.05 19.78 23.02
CA LYS A 4 -44.97 19.17 23.80
C LYS A 4 -43.92 18.66 22.81
N LEU A 5 -42.72 19.25 22.86
CA LEU A 5 -41.54 18.79 22.13
C LEU A 5 -41.00 17.49 22.74
N LEU A 6 -40.78 16.49 21.89
CA LEU A 6 -39.91 15.35 22.15
C LEU A 6 -38.46 15.78 21.82
N LYS A 7 -37.53 15.57 22.75
CA LYS A 7 -36.08 15.76 22.53
C LYS A 7 -35.51 14.47 21.95
N THR A 8 -34.95 14.54 20.74
CA THR A 8 -34.10 13.50 20.17
C THR A 8 -32.65 13.78 20.59
N MET A 9 -32.01 12.78 21.19
CA MET A 9 -30.63 12.84 21.67
C MET A 9 -29.70 12.48 20.50
N VAL A 10 -28.92 13.46 20.02
CA VAL A 10 -27.83 13.23 19.05
C VAL A 10 -26.56 12.99 19.85
N LEU A 11 -25.98 11.79 19.73
CA LEU A 11 -24.63 11.49 20.21
C LEU A 11 -23.63 12.14 19.26
N ALA A 12 -23.10 13.29 19.66
CA ALA A 12 -21.93 13.89 19.04
C ALA A 12 -20.67 13.27 19.64
N SER A 13 -19.92 12.50 18.85
CA SER A 13 -18.56 12.07 19.20
C SER A 13 -17.64 13.28 19.18
N SER A 14 -17.19 13.72 20.35
CA SER A 14 -16.20 14.77 20.53
C SER A 14 -14.82 14.28 20.12
N LEU A 15 -14.24 14.84 19.05
CA LEU A 15 -12.81 14.80 18.80
C LEU A 15 -12.09 15.65 19.85
N ALA A 16 -11.24 15.01 20.66
CA ALA A 16 -10.33 15.70 21.56
C ALA A 16 -9.11 16.18 20.75
N PHE A 17 -8.92 17.50 20.68
CA PHE A 17 -7.67 18.11 20.22
C PHE A 17 -6.64 18.00 21.34
N MET A 18 -5.60 17.19 21.15
CA MET A 18 -4.40 17.22 21.98
C MET A 18 -3.41 18.19 21.36
N ASN A 19 -3.28 19.35 22.00
CA ASN A 19 -2.27 20.36 21.72
C ASN A 19 -1.01 19.98 22.52
N CYS A 20 0.03 19.45 21.86
CA CYS A 20 1.34 19.26 22.48
C CYS A 20 2.18 20.50 22.19
N GLY A 21 2.42 21.31 23.24
CA GLY A 21 3.30 22.46 23.20
C GLY A 21 4.77 22.07 23.04
N GLU A 22 5.50 22.93 22.36
CA GLU A 22 6.96 22.98 22.29
C GLU A 22 7.53 23.37 23.66
N ASP A 23 8.57 22.67 24.12
CA ASP A 23 9.57 23.26 25.00
C ASP A 23 10.94 22.64 24.72
N ALA A 24 11.93 23.53 24.67
CA ALA A 24 13.25 23.37 24.14
C ALA A 24 14.18 22.47 24.99
N VAL A 25 15.12 21.79 24.33
CA VAL A 25 16.38 21.38 24.95
C VAL A 25 17.54 21.75 24.02
N THR A 26 18.24 22.82 24.39
CA THR A 26 19.59 23.12 23.91
C THR A 26 20.62 22.84 25.00
N SER A 27 21.72 22.23 24.56
CA SER A 27 23.09 22.32 25.11
C SER A 27 23.49 21.44 26.29
N ALA A 28 24.34 20.45 26.01
CA ALA A 28 25.54 20.19 26.83
C ALA A 28 26.60 19.40 26.03
N MET A 29 27.74 20.03 25.78
CA MET A 29 29.03 19.38 25.46
C MET A 29 30.13 20.03 26.33
N ASN A 30 30.94 19.18 26.98
CA ASN A 30 32.21 19.41 27.70
C ASN A 30 32.14 20.28 28.98
N ASN A 31 32.78 19.96 30.12
CA ASN A 31 34.12 19.43 30.34
C ASN A 31 34.38 19.03 31.82
N TYR A 32 35.29 18.05 32.03
CA TYR A 32 36.18 17.75 33.17
C TYR A 32 35.71 17.60 34.64
N GLY A 33 36.23 16.55 35.30
CA GLY A 33 36.59 16.64 36.72
C GLY A 33 36.56 15.38 37.61
N ASN A 34 37.35 14.36 37.28
CA ASN A 34 38.12 13.47 38.18
C ASN A 34 37.75 13.40 39.69
N PHE A 35 37.46 12.20 40.23
CA PHE A 35 38.19 11.64 41.39
C PHE A 35 37.96 10.12 41.54
N SER A 36 39.09 9.44 41.62
CA SER A 36 39.32 8.02 41.87
C SER A 36 39.12 7.66 43.34
N SER A 37 38.65 6.45 43.65
CA SER A 37 39.47 5.40 44.29
C SER A 37 38.64 4.21 44.81
N SER A 38 38.94 3.01 44.31
CA SER A 38 39.15 1.71 45.02
C SER A 38 38.44 1.48 46.36
N SER A 39 37.86 0.29 46.66
CA SER A 39 38.58 -1.00 46.76
C SER A 39 37.58 -2.15 46.96
N VAL A 40 37.98 -3.34 46.51
CA VAL A 40 37.31 -4.65 46.62
C VAL A 40 37.88 -5.45 47.80
N GLN A 41 37.05 -6.24 48.51
CA GLN A 41 37.29 -7.60 49.08
C GLN A 41 36.19 -7.89 50.13
N GLU A 42 35.23 -8.81 49.97
CA GLU A 42 35.23 -10.30 49.81
C GLU A 42 35.24 -11.08 51.16
N VAL A 43 34.39 -12.12 51.21
CA VAL A 43 34.38 -13.36 52.06
C VAL A 43 33.28 -13.50 53.15
N GLN A 44 32.46 -14.57 53.01
CA GLN A 44 31.43 -15.17 53.92
C GLN A 44 32.07 -16.08 55.02
N PRO A 45 31.45 -17.09 55.73
CA PRO A 45 30.04 -17.52 55.96
C PRO A 45 29.66 -17.98 57.41
N GLY A 46 28.38 -18.37 57.62
CA GLY A 46 27.85 -19.34 58.62
C GLY A 46 27.72 -18.89 60.09
N ASP A 47 26.83 -19.39 60.96
CA ASP A 47 25.75 -20.38 60.88
C ASP A 47 24.99 -20.41 62.24
N GLU A 48 23.85 -21.13 62.30
CA GLU A 48 23.09 -21.61 63.50
C GLU A 48 22.23 -20.59 64.29
N SER A 49 21.02 -20.87 64.79
CA SER A 49 20.15 -22.05 64.99
C SER A 49 18.73 -21.47 65.30
N SER A 50 17.58 -22.14 65.39
CA SER A 50 17.19 -23.53 65.57
C SER A 50 15.67 -23.63 65.32
N SER A 51 15.24 -24.79 64.80
CA SER A 51 14.06 -25.59 65.16
C SER A 51 12.65 -24.96 65.13
N SER A 52 11.61 -25.62 64.63
CA SER A 52 11.47 -26.94 64.01
C SER A 52 9.99 -27.14 63.64
N THR A 53 9.76 -27.51 62.38
CA THR A 53 9.01 -28.71 61.90
C THR A 53 7.59 -28.94 62.44
N SER A 54 6.62 -29.40 61.64
CA SER A 54 6.66 -30.50 60.66
C SER A 54 5.36 -30.41 59.85
N ASP A 55 5.38 -30.39 58.52
CA ASP A 55 5.44 -31.56 57.59
C ASP A 55 4.06 -32.23 57.40
N VAL A 56 3.60 -32.71 56.23
CA VAL A 56 4.09 -32.78 54.84
C VAL A 56 2.97 -33.42 53.99
N GLN A 57 3.10 -33.29 52.65
CA GLN A 57 2.49 -34.10 51.56
C GLN A 57 0.97 -33.95 51.33
N GLY A 58 0.48 -33.82 50.09
CA GLY A 58 1.04 -34.10 48.77
C GLY A 58 0.10 -35.04 48.02
N GLY A 59 -0.28 -34.68 46.79
CA GLY A 59 -0.83 -35.64 45.80
C GLY A 59 -2.15 -35.27 45.14
N GLY A 60 -2.14 -35.32 43.79
CA GLY A 60 -3.07 -36.15 43.02
C GLY A 60 -4.44 -35.61 42.62
N GLU A 61 -4.54 -35.23 41.34
CA GLU A 61 -5.48 -35.74 40.32
C GLU A 61 -7.01 -35.91 40.54
N LEU A 62 -7.73 -35.56 39.46
CA LEU A 62 -9.01 -36.11 38.95
C LEU A 62 -10.37 -35.61 39.50
N ASN A 63 -11.01 -34.76 38.69
CA ASN A 63 -12.28 -34.97 37.97
C ASN A 63 -13.40 -35.81 38.65
N GLN A 64 -14.59 -35.22 38.89
CA GLN A 64 -15.92 -35.73 38.46
C GLN A 64 -17.10 -34.84 38.91
N GLN A 65 -18.03 -34.62 37.94
CA GLN A 65 -19.52 -34.73 37.97
C GLN A 65 -20.33 -34.15 39.16
N GLY A 66 -21.53 -33.59 39.00
CA GLY A 66 -22.48 -33.51 37.89
C GLY A 66 -23.90 -33.14 38.41
N GLY A 67 -24.82 -32.83 37.48
CA GLY A 67 -26.29 -32.79 37.65
C GLY A 67 -26.85 -31.53 38.36
N THR A 68 -27.91 -30.84 37.90
CA THR A 68 -29.18 -31.36 37.38
C THR A 68 -29.93 -30.27 36.58
N GLU A 69 -30.68 -30.71 35.57
CA GLU A 69 -31.54 -29.96 34.64
C GLU A 69 -32.80 -29.34 35.27
N ILE A 70 -33.44 -28.36 34.60
CA ILE A 70 -34.84 -28.41 34.10
C ILE A 70 -35.00 -27.48 32.87
N SER A 71 -35.72 -28.02 31.87
CA SER A 71 -36.16 -27.53 30.55
C SER A 71 -37.09 -26.29 30.59
N SER A 72 -37.31 -25.53 29.51
CA SER A 72 -38.08 -25.94 28.33
C SER A 72 -38.13 -24.84 27.25
N ALA A 73 -38.30 -25.30 26.02
CA ALA A 73 -38.27 -24.58 24.75
C ALA A 73 -39.59 -23.89 24.38
N ALA A 74 -39.52 -22.95 23.43
CA ALA A 74 -40.54 -22.78 22.39
C ALA A 74 -39.95 -22.05 21.16
N GLU A 75 -39.98 -22.73 20.02
CA GLU A 75 -39.76 -22.20 18.67
C GLU A 75 -40.99 -21.41 18.17
N SER A 76 -40.83 -20.57 17.14
CA SER A 76 -41.45 -20.79 15.81
C SER A 76 -41.71 -19.50 14.99
N SER A 77 -41.46 -19.65 13.68
CA SER A 77 -42.16 -19.08 12.50
C SER A 77 -42.08 -17.56 12.26
N SER A 78 -41.37 -17.09 11.22
CA SER A 78 -41.66 -17.11 9.76
C SER A 78 -42.73 -16.10 9.31
N ALA A 79 -42.37 -15.15 8.42
CA ALA A 79 -43.07 -14.88 7.16
C ALA A 79 -42.53 -13.63 6.43
N THR A 80 -42.54 -13.78 5.11
CA THR A 80 -42.19 -12.93 3.97
C THR A 80 -43.12 -11.73 3.76
N ALA A 81 -42.63 -10.62 3.17
CA ALA A 81 -43.31 -9.74 2.18
C ALA A 81 -42.43 -8.49 1.91
N GLN A 82 -41.88 -8.32 0.69
CA GLN A 82 -42.42 -7.57 -0.45
C GLN A 82 -42.20 -6.04 -0.38
N ASN A 83 -41.59 -5.56 -1.48
CA ASN A 83 -41.42 -4.16 -1.91
C ASN A 83 -42.76 -3.39 -1.95
N PRO A 84 -42.71 -2.06 -1.98
CA PRO A 84 -43.14 -1.42 -3.22
C PRO A 84 -42.24 -0.28 -3.71
N GLU A 85 -42.23 -0.15 -5.03
CA GLU A 85 -41.80 1.02 -5.80
C GLU A 85 -42.62 2.27 -5.44
N SER A 86 -42.03 3.47 -5.60
CA SER A 86 -42.80 4.64 -6.02
C SER A 86 -41.97 5.55 -6.91
N SER A 87 -42.44 5.69 -8.15
CA SER A 87 -42.10 6.69 -9.16
C SER A 87 -42.59 8.08 -8.77
N ALA A 88 -41.90 9.13 -9.26
CA ALA A 88 -42.55 10.36 -9.72
C ALA A 88 -41.57 11.24 -10.53
N ASP A 89 -41.86 11.35 -11.81
CA ASP A 89 -41.41 12.39 -12.72
C ASP A 89 -41.74 13.80 -12.21
N VAL A 90 -40.88 14.77 -12.54
CA VAL A 90 -41.31 16.16 -12.74
C VAL A 90 -40.66 16.74 -13.98
N VAL A 91 -41.53 17.24 -14.84
CA VAL A 91 -41.28 17.79 -16.17
C VAL A 91 -40.88 19.27 -16.09
N ALA A 92 -40.00 19.62 -17.04
CA ALA A 92 -39.58 20.91 -17.58
C ALA A 92 -40.25 22.23 -17.13
N SER A 93 -39.41 23.28 -17.08
CA SER A 93 -39.78 24.59 -17.62
C SER A 93 -38.56 25.31 -18.22
N SER A 94 -38.81 25.81 -19.42
CA SER A 94 -37.98 26.51 -20.40
C SER A 94 -37.61 27.95 -20.03
N SER A 95 -36.47 28.44 -20.53
CA SER A 95 -36.43 29.75 -21.21
C SER A 95 -35.24 29.85 -22.17
N SER A 96 -35.58 30.13 -23.43
CA SER A 96 -34.75 30.49 -24.57
C SER A 96 -34.40 31.98 -24.58
N VAL A 97 -33.28 32.39 -25.19
CA VAL A 97 -33.05 33.53 -26.14
C VAL A 97 -31.53 33.50 -26.47
N ALA A 98 -31.07 32.99 -27.63
CA ALA A 98 -30.93 33.59 -28.97
C ALA A 98 -29.50 34.07 -29.31
N ASP A 99 -28.95 33.53 -30.41
CA ASP A 99 -27.74 33.97 -31.11
C ASP A 99 -27.92 35.35 -31.79
N PRO A 100 -26.85 35.96 -32.32
CA PRO A 100 -26.54 35.72 -33.74
C PRO A 100 -25.04 35.63 -34.12
N ALA A 101 -24.73 34.60 -34.91
CA ALA A 101 -24.09 34.59 -36.24
C ALA A 101 -22.75 35.29 -36.58
N SER A 102 -22.06 34.58 -37.50
CA SER A 102 -21.13 35.02 -38.57
C SER A 102 -19.61 34.97 -38.24
N SER A 103 -18.67 34.44 -39.05
CA SER A 103 -18.68 33.98 -40.45
C SER A 103 -17.39 33.20 -40.81
N ALA A 104 -17.50 32.41 -41.89
CA ALA A 104 -16.53 32.20 -42.98
C ALA A 104 -15.38 31.17 -42.85
N ASP A 105 -15.58 30.07 -43.59
CA ASP A 105 -14.70 29.40 -44.58
C ASP A 105 -13.21 29.78 -44.68
N VAL A 106 -12.37 28.75 -44.86
CA VAL A 106 -11.67 28.41 -46.13
C VAL A 106 -10.63 27.30 -45.86
N ALA A 107 -10.78 26.16 -46.53
CA ALA A 107 -9.68 25.35 -47.04
C ALA A 107 -9.69 25.53 -48.58
N PRO A 108 -8.55 25.45 -49.31
CA PRO A 108 -8.04 24.12 -49.64
C PRO A 108 -6.52 24.01 -49.93
N ALA A 109 -6.13 22.78 -50.25
CA ALA A 109 -5.18 22.38 -51.29
C ALA A 109 -3.77 21.92 -50.89
N SER A 110 -3.55 20.66 -51.23
CA SER A 110 -2.31 19.95 -51.49
C SER A 110 -1.40 20.64 -52.52
N SER A 111 -0.10 20.40 -52.43
CA SER A 111 0.70 20.14 -53.63
C SER A 111 1.95 19.31 -53.30
N SER A 112 2.11 18.26 -54.09
CA SER A 112 3.27 17.40 -54.29
C SER A 112 4.15 17.95 -55.42
N SER A 113 5.46 17.72 -55.39
CA SER A 113 6.32 17.52 -56.57
C SER A 113 7.64 16.86 -56.13
N GLU A 114 7.88 15.62 -56.58
CA GLU A 114 8.83 15.22 -57.65
C GLU A 114 10.28 15.10 -57.16
N ALA A 115 10.81 13.89 -56.94
CA ALA A 115 11.33 12.91 -57.92
C ALA A 115 12.78 13.19 -58.38
N LYS A 116 13.70 12.27 -58.04
CA LYS A 116 14.56 11.60 -59.04
C LYS A 116 15.33 10.42 -58.45
N ALA A 117 15.21 9.31 -59.16
CA ALA A 117 15.95 8.06 -59.01
C ALA A 117 17.22 8.05 -59.86
N VAL A 118 18.26 7.30 -59.44
CA VAL A 118 19.28 6.59 -60.25
C VAL A 118 19.84 5.47 -59.33
N SER A 119 19.46 4.19 -59.45
CA SER A 119 19.89 3.10 -60.36
C SER A 119 21.31 2.53 -60.17
N SER A 120 21.34 1.23 -59.79
CA SER A 120 22.21 0.09 -60.22
C SER A 120 23.75 0.21 -60.11
N SER A 121 24.57 -0.80 -59.79
CA SER A 121 24.59 -2.28 -59.99
C SER A 121 25.81 -2.83 -59.21
N SER A 122 25.75 -3.93 -58.45
CA SER A 122 26.06 -5.34 -58.82
C SER A 122 27.43 -5.61 -59.47
N GLU A 123 28.30 -6.39 -58.79
CA GLU A 123 29.16 -7.51 -59.26
C GLU A 123 30.12 -7.92 -58.12
N LYS A 124 30.00 -9.10 -57.50
CA LYS A 124 30.40 -10.49 -57.84
C LYS A 124 31.89 -10.82 -57.60
N ALA A 125 32.08 -11.91 -56.85
CA ALA A 125 33.30 -12.48 -56.26
C ALA A 125 34.36 -13.02 -57.23
N PRO A 126 35.49 -13.51 -56.69
CA PRO A 126 35.88 -14.89 -56.98
C PRO A 126 36.23 -15.73 -55.72
N ALA A 127 36.23 -17.05 -55.93
CA ALA A 127 36.37 -18.13 -54.96
C ALA A 127 37.78 -18.76 -54.94
N VAL A 128 37.92 -19.82 -54.12
CA VAL A 128 39.00 -20.83 -53.89
C VAL A 128 39.91 -20.55 -52.68
N SER A 129 40.26 -21.48 -51.79
CA SER A 129 40.14 -22.95 -51.71
C SER A 129 40.28 -23.42 -50.24
N SER A 130 39.74 -24.61 -49.98
CA SER A 130 39.71 -25.40 -48.73
C SER A 130 41.06 -25.76 -48.09
N SER A 131 41.10 -25.82 -46.75
CA SER A 131 41.79 -26.89 -45.99
C SER A 131 41.25 -27.00 -44.56
N SER A 132 41.02 -28.25 -44.14
CA SER A 132 40.45 -28.72 -42.89
C SER A 132 41.43 -28.66 -41.71
N SER A 133 40.92 -28.34 -40.52
CA SER A 133 41.32 -29.00 -39.27
C SER A 133 40.32 -28.65 -38.17
N GLU A 134 39.87 -29.69 -37.47
CA GLU A 134 38.89 -29.69 -36.40
C GLU A 134 39.36 -28.89 -35.18
N GLU A 135 38.48 -28.02 -34.66
CA GLU A 135 38.35 -27.82 -33.21
C GLU A 135 36.89 -27.47 -32.93
N LYS A 136 36.21 -28.39 -32.23
CA LYS A 136 34.83 -28.21 -31.75
C LYS A 136 34.88 -27.21 -30.59
N VAL A 137 34.73 -25.93 -30.90
CA VAL A 137 34.46 -24.91 -29.88
C VAL A 137 32.98 -25.03 -29.54
N GLU A 138 32.67 -25.78 -28.48
CA GLU A 138 31.39 -25.66 -27.80
C GLU A 138 31.26 -24.20 -27.32
N SER A 139 30.44 -23.43 -28.03
CA SER A 139 29.92 -22.15 -27.57
C SER A 139 29.01 -22.43 -26.37
N SER A 140 29.62 -22.64 -25.20
CA SER A 140 28.96 -22.55 -23.90
C SER A 140 28.65 -21.08 -23.64
N SER A 141 27.62 -20.58 -24.33
CA SER A 141 26.88 -19.40 -23.88
C SER A 141 25.79 -19.91 -22.96
N SER A 142 26.18 -20.42 -21.80
CA SER A 142 25.27 -20.47 -20.66
C SER A 142 25.24 -19.08 -20.06
N GLU A 143 24.52 -18.17 -20.71
CA GLU A 143 24.00 -17.01 -20.00
C GLU A 143 23.12 -17.59 -18.90
N ALA A 144 23.59 -17.52 -17.65
CA ALA A 144 22.81 -17.93 -16.51
C ALA A 144 21.46 -17.21 -16.64
N PRO A 145 20.31 -17.92 -16.62
CA PRO A 145 19.03 -17.27 -16.78
C PRO A 145 18.97 -16.16 -15.73
N LYS A 146 18.72 -14.91 -16.18
CA LYS A 146 18.43 -13.79 -15.28
C LYS A 146 17.51 -14.33 -14.19
N PRO A 147 17.79 -14.09 -12.89
CA PRO A 147 16.90 -14.55 -11.85
C PRO A 147 15.51 -14.09 -12.26
N LYS A 148 14.62 -15.07 -12.47
CA LYS A 148 13.22 -14.77 -12.74
C LYS A 148 12.83 -13.82 -11.62
N GLY A 149 12.36 -12.62 -11.97
CA GLY A 149 11.96 -11.63 -10.97
C GLY A 149 10.92 -12.20 -10.00
N VAL A 150 10.39 -11.38 -9.11
CA VAL A 150 9.31 -11.88 -8.25
C VAL A 150 8.12 -12.36 -9.10
N PHE A 151 7.41 -13.36 -8.60
CA PHE A 151 6.21 -13.86 -9.24
C PHE A 151 5.15 -12.77 -9.32
N LEU A 152 4.51 -12.65 -10.49
CA LEU A 152 3.32 -11.85 -10.71
C LEU A 152 2.31 -12.68 -11.49
N ALA A 153 1.02 -12.42 -11.24
CA ALA A 153 -0.04 -12.95 -12.07
C ALA A 153 0.10 -12.45 -13.53
N GLU A 154 -0.24 -13.30 -14.50
CA GLU A 154 -0.10 -13.01 -15.94
C GLU A 154 -0.97 -11.84 -16.41
N GLY A 155 -2.17 -11.71 -15.84
CA GLY A 155 -3.08 -10.64 -16.21
C GLY A 155 -2.57 -9.27 -15.78
N LYS A 156 -2.62 -8.32 -16.72
CA LYS A 156 -2.06 -6.97 -16.57
C LYS A 156 -3.10 -5.92 -16.18
N ASP A 157 -4.38 -6.28 -16.09
CA ASP A 157 -5.43 -5.33 -15.74
C ASP A 157 -5.48 -5.14 -14.22
N GLU A 158 -4.84 -4.08 -13.72
CA GLU A 158 -4.82 -3.73 -12.30
C GLU A 158 -6.20 -3.42 -11.68
N THR A 159 -7.25 -3.28 -12.49
CA THR A 159 -8.63 -3.07 -12.00
C THR A 159 -9.33 -4.38 -11.63
N LYS A 160 -8.70 -5.53 -11.90
CA LYS A 160 -9.30 -6.86 -11.72
C LYS A 160 -8.46 -7.75 -10.82
N ASP A 161 -9.12 -8.68 -10.15
CA ASP A 161 -8.45 -9.73 -9.40
C ASP A 161 -7.94 -10.77 -10.39
N GLN A 162 -6.66 -11.13 -10.28
CA GLN A 162 -6.03 -12.01 -11.26
C GLN A 162 -5.94 -13.47 -10.80
N MET A 163 -5.96 -13.70 -9.49
CA MET A 163 -5.82 -15.02 -8.88
C MET A 163 -6.74 -15.15 -7.67
N ARG A 164 -7.09 -16.39 -7.31
CA ARG A 164 -7.72 -16.66 -6.01
C ARG A 164 -6.72 -16.43 -4.88
N VAL A 165 -7.24 -15.94 -3.77
CA VAL A 165 -6.44 -15.48 -2.62
C VAL A 165 -6.80 -16.29 -1.39
N LYS A 166 -5.77 -16.78 -0.69
CA LYS A 166 -5.88 -17.19 0.70
C LYS A 166 -5.91 -15.92 1.56
N TYR A 167 -6.93 -15.75 2.38
CA TYR A 167 -7.13 -14.58 3.24
C TYR A 167 -7.33 -15.03 4.68
N ILE A 168 -6.44 -14.63 5.58
CA ILE A 168 -6.38 -15.10 6.96
C ILE A 168 -6.42 -13.89 7.89
N GLU A 169 -7.47 -13.79 8.69
CA GLU A 169 -7.63 -12.73 9.68
C GLU A 169 -7.05 -13.16 11.04
N ARG A 170 -6.93 -12.18 11.95
CA ARG A 170 -6.45 -12.40 13.32
C ARG A 170 -5.08 -13.10 13.36
N THR A 171 -4.16 -12.58 12.55
CA THR A 171 -2.82 -13.14 12.36
C THR A 171 -1.77 -12.03 12.47
N GLY A 172 -0.53 -12.30 12.04
CA GLY A 172 0.59 -11.38 12.19
C GLY A 172 1.26 -11.48 13.57
N HIS A 173 2.23 -10.58 13.79
CA HIS A 173 3.09 -10.60 14.98
C HIS A 173 2.35 -10.40 16.31
N ASP A 174 1.19 -9.76 16.28
CA ASP A 174 0.35 -9.38 17.42
C ASP A 174 -1.05 -10.02 17.37
N GLY A 175 -1.31 -10.86 16.37
CA GLY A 175 -2.57 -11.59 16.21
C GLY A 175 -3.79 -10.75 15.79
N GLY A 176 -3.61 -9.49 15.39
CA GLY A 176 -4.71 -8.63 14.95
C GLY A 176 -4.62 -8.13 13.51
N GLY A 177 -3.60 -8.56 12.77
CA GLY A 177 -3.45 -8.26 11.34
C GLY A 177 -4.17 -9.24 10.43
N ILE A 178 -3.95 -9.07 9.13
CA ILE A 178 -4.48 -9.92 8.06
C ILE A 178 -3.34 -10.35 7.14
N LEU A 179 -3.20 -11.65 6.89
CA LEU A 179 -2.29 -12.21 5.91
C LEU A 179 -3.08 -12.65 4.68
N ALA A 180 -2.72 -12.12 3.51
CA ALA A 180 -3.31 -12.52 2.24
C ALA A 180 -2.24 -12.86 1.20
N TYR A 181 -2.42 -13.94 0.45
CA TYR A 181 -1.48 -14.37 -0.60
C TYR A 181 -2.18 -15.23 -1.67
N PRO A 182 -1.59 -15.40 -2.87
CA PRO A 182 -2.13 -16.31 -3.87
C PRO A 182 -2.37 -17.71 -3.30
N GLU A 183 -3.55 -18.27 -3.51
CA GLU A 183 -3.85 -19.64 -3.05
C GLU A 183 -2.91 -20.67 -3.70
N GLN A 184 -2.46 -20.39 -4.93
CA GLN A 184 -1.42 -21.12 -5.62
C GLN A 184 -0.12 -20.28 -5.62
N LEU A 185 0.80 -20.63 -4.72
CA LEU A 185 2.13 -20.01 -4.66
C LEU A 185 3.05 -20.59 -5.73
N SER A 186 3.93 -19.76 -6.28
CA SER A 186 4.92 -20.21 -7.25
C SER A 186 5.94 -21.16 -6.61
N ASN A 187 6.44 -22.12 -7.39
CA ASN A 187 7.50 -23.05 -6.99
C ASN A 187 8.88 -22.65 -7.54
N ASP A 188 8.92 -21.75 -8.51
CA ASP A 188 10.13 -21.37 -9.24
C ASP A 188 10.48 -19.88 -9.13
N GLN A 189 9.58 -19.06 -8.58
CA GLN A 189 9.76 -17.64 -8.31
C GLN A 189 9.30 -17.31 -6.90
N LYS A 190 9.98 -16.36 -6.27
CA LYS A 190 9.59 -15.81 -4.97
C LYS A 190 8.53 -14.74 -5.14
N HIS A 191 7.72 -14.51 -4.13
CA HIS A 191 6.74 -13.44 -4.09
C HIS A 191 7.31 -12.21 -3.38
N ALA A 192 7.04 -11.02 -3.94
CA ALA A 192 7.27 -9.76 -3.24
C ALA A 192 6.24 -9.56 -2.12
N ILE A 193 6.61 -8.74 -1.13
CA ILE A 193 5.77 -8.47 0.04
C ILE A 193 5.18 -7.07 -0.07
N VAL A 194 3.91 -6.92 0.29
CA VAL A 194 3.30 -5.62 0.52
C VAL A 194 2.81 -5.52 1.97
N VAL A 195 3.31 -4.54 2.72
CA VAL A 195 2.76 -4.19 4.03
C VAL A 195 1.62 -3.20 3.81
N TRP A 196 0.44 -3.48 4.39
CA TRP A 196 -0.71 -2.59 4.32
C TRP A 196 -1.05 -1.95 5.68
N GLY A 197 -1.02 -0.63 5.77
CA GLY A 197 -1.45 0.10 6.97
C GLY A 197 -2.92 0.58 6.88
N PRO A 198 -3.79 0.26 7.84
CA PRO A 198 -5.12 0.87 7.92
C PRO A 198 -5.06 2.35 8.36
N GLY A 199 -6.10 3.11 8.04
CA GLY A 199 -6.31 4.45 8.59
C GLY A 199 -6.54 4.45 10.10
N GLY A 200 -6.33 5.60 10.74
CA GLY A 200 -6.44 5.73 12.19
C GLY A 200 -7.80 5.30 12.73
N GLY A 201 -7.80 4.50 13.80
CA GLY A 201 -9.01 3.96 14.42
C GLY A 201 -9.81 2.97 13.56
N THR A 202 -9.29 2.55 12.41
CA THR A 202 -9.96 1.61 11.51
C THR A 202 -9.29 0.24 11.57
N GLU A 203 -10.08 -0.82 11.68
CA GLU A 203 -9.57 -2.19 11.63
C GLU A 203 -9.12 -2.56 10.19
N PRO A 204 -8.12 -3.45 10.03
CA PRO A 204 -7.64 -3.86 8.72
C PRO A 204 -8.72 -4.52 7.85
N GLY A 205 -9.75 -5.11 8.45
CA GLY A 205 -10.87 -5.73 7.73
C GLY A 205 -11.62 -4.78 6.81
N ALA A 206 -11.68 -3.48 7.13
CA ALA A 206 -12.28 -2.45 6.28
C ALA A 206 -11.57 -2.30 4.92
N TYR A 207 -10.32 -2.78 4.83
CA TYR A 207 -9.50 -2.73 3.62
C TYR A 207 -9.42 -4.08 2.87
N GLY A 208 -10.30 -5.03 3.23
CA GLY A 208 -10.24 -6.40 2.74
C GLY A 208 -10.28 -6.54 1.22
N GLY A 209 -10.95 -5.64 0.50
CA GLY A 209 -10.96 -5.62 -0.97
C GLY A 209 -9.59 -5.30 -1.56
N MET A 210 -8.93 -4.27 -1.06
CA MET A 210 -7.61 -3.81 -1.51
C MET A 210 -6.51 -4.83 -1.19
N ILE A 211 -6.58 -5.41 0.02
CA ILE A 211 -5.68 -6.47 0.47
C ILE A 211 -5.80 -7.69 -0.46
N ARG A 212 -7.04 -8.09 -0.80
CA ARG A 212 -7.28 -9.18 -1.77
C ARG A 212 -6.82 -8.82 -3.17
N ARG A 213 -7.10 -7.60 -3.65
CA ARG A 213 -6.65 -7.14 -4.97
C ARG A 213 -5.15 -7.26 -5.08
N LEU A 214 -4.37 -6.69 -4.16
CA LEU A 214 -2.91 -6.81 -4.14
C LEU A 214 -2.45 -8.28 -4.14
N ALA A 215 -2.99 -9.10 -3.24
CA ALA A 215 -2.61 -10.50 -3.17
C ALA A 215 -2.92 -11.27 -4.46
N SER A 216 -4.04 -10.96 -5.12
CA SER A 216 -4.45 -11.59 -6.38
C SER A 216 -3.47 -11.32 -7.53
N HIS A 217 -2.68 -10.24 -7.47
CA HIS A 217 -1.67 -9.91 -8.48
C HIS A 217 -0.34 -10.64 -8.28
N GLY A 218 -0.22 -11.48 -7.25
CA GLY A 218 0.99 -12.26 -6.97
C GLY A 218 1.77 -11.81 -5.73
N PHE A 219 1.29 -10.82 -4.97
CA PHE A 219 1.97 -10.34 -3.76
C PHE A 219 1.58 -11.16 -2.52
N VAL A 220 2.49 -11.25 -1.55
CA VAL A 220 2.13 -11.63 -0.18
C VAL A 220 1.90 -10.36 0.62
N VAL A 221 0.67 -10.17 1.08
CA VAL A 221 0.22 -8.95 1.76
C VAL A 221 0.07 -9.22 3.25
N ILE A 222 0.71 -8.40 4.09
CA ILE A 222 0.47 -8.35 5.53
C ILE A 222 -0.15 -7.00 5.90
N ALA A 223 -1.44 -7.01 6.22
CA ALA A 223 -2.11 -5.82 6.75
C ALA A 223 -1.94 -5.76 8.27
N LEU A 224 -1.55 -4.58 8.75
CA LEU A 224 -1.27 -4.31 10.16
C LEU A 224 -2.58 -4.16 10.94
N ARG A 225 -2.57 -4.51 12.23
CA ARG A 225 -3.72 -4.27 13.12
C ARG A 225 -4.06 -2.79 13.23
N GLU A 226 -3.03 -1.96 13.33
CA GLU A 226 -3.11 -0.51 13.42
C GLU A 226 -1.87 0.12 12.76
N SER A 227 -1.88 1.43 12.60
CA SER A 227 -0.77 2.17 11.98
C SER A 227 -0.44 3.41 12.79
N PRO A 228 0.57 3.35 13.68
CA PRO A 228 0.96 4.49 14.50
C PRO A 228 1.71 5.60 13.73
N GLY A 229 2.14 5.33 12.49
CA GLY A 229 2.83 6.33 11.67
C GLY A 229 4.31 6.47 11.99
N ASN A 230 4.96 5.41 12.48
CA ASN A 230 6.35 5.44 12.95
C ASN A 230 7.12 4.13 12.68
N ALA A 231 6.58 3.25 11.83
CA ALA A 231 7.14 1.94 11.48
C ALA A 231 7.17 0.91 12.62
N SER A 232 6.57 1.21 13.79
CA SER A 232 6.60 0.31 14.96
C SER A 232 5.74 -0.94 14.79
N GLN A 233 4.77 -0.94 13.87
CA GLN A 233 3.95 -2.11 13.56
C GLN A 233 4.45 -2.83 12.30
N GLY A 234 4.93 -2.07 11.31
CA GLY A 234 5.43 -2.64 10.06
C GLY A 234 6.69 -3.50 10.23
N LYS A 235 7.70 -3.06 11.00
CA LYS A 235 8.96 -3.82 11.15
C LYS A 235 8.74 -5.18 11.83
N PRO A 236 8.01 -5.28 12.97
CA PRO A 236 7.71 -6.58 13.57
C PRO A 236 6.87 -7.49 12.68
N ALA A 237 5.95 -6.94 11.87
CA ALA A 237 5.17 -7.72 10.91
C ALA A 237 6.06 -8.36 9.82
N LEU A 238 7.06 -7.64 9.32
CA LEU A 238 8.04 -8.20 8.38
C LEU A 238 8.94 -9.25 9.04
N ASP A 239 9.34 -9.06 10.29
CA ASP A 239 10.13 -10.05 11.04
C ASP A 239 9.33 -11.33 11.29
N TRP A 240 8.02 -11.20 11.51
CA TRP A 240 7.12 -12.34 11.60
C TRP A 240 6.98 -13.09 10.26
N LEU A 241 6.85 -12.38 9.14
CA LEU A 241 6.89 -13.01 7.81
C LEU A 241 8.23 -13.68 7.52
N ALA A 242 9.35 -13.10 7.96
CA ALA A 242 10.67 -13.72 7.83
C ALA A 242 10.76 -15.05 8.58
N LYS A 243 10.15 -15.14 9.77
CA LYS A 243 10.06 -16.41 10.51
C LYS A 243 9.25 -17.45 9.75
N LYS A 244 8.08 -17.07 9.20
CA LYS A 244 7.27 -17.96 8.34
C LYS A 244 8.05 -18.44 7.11
N ASN A 245 8.76 -17.54 6.45
CA ASN A 245 9.57 -17.87 5.28
C ASN A 245 10.72 -18.85 5.58
N ASN A 246 11.12 -18.99 6.85
CA ASN A 246 12.19 -19.87 7.31
C ASN A 246 11.70 -21.13 8.03
N ASP A 247 10.39 -21.29 8.25
CA ASP A 247 9.81 -22.47 8.90
C ASP A 247 9.42 -23.52 7.84
N PRO A 248 10.06 -24.69 7.79
CA PRO A 248 9.75 -25.73 6.81
C PRO A 248 8.32 -26.29 6.90
N ASN A 249 7.59 -26.00 7.98
CA ASN A 249 6.20 -26.41 8.13
C ASN A 249 5.20 -25.31 7.72
N ASP A 250 5.65 -24.10 7.42
CA ASP A 250 4.79 -23.00 6.99
C ASP A 250 4.56 -23.04 5.47
N PRO A 251 3.34 -22.78 4.97
CA PRO A 251 3.07 -22.70 3.53
C PRO A 251 3.93 -21.67 2.79
N LEU A 252 4.46 -20.64 3.48
CA LEU A 252 5.32 -19.61 2.91
C LEU A 252 6.80 -19.97 2.97
N TYR A 253 7.19 -21.18 3.38
CA TYR A 253 8.59 -21.60 3.44
C TYR A 253 9.33 -21.38 2.13
N GLN A 254 10.37 -20.54 2.16
CA GLN A 254 11.19 -20.14 1.01
C GLN A 254 10.41 -19.50 -0.15
N LYS A 255 9.16 -19.05 0.07
CA LYS A 255 8.31 -18.44 -0.96
C LYS A 255 8.48 -16.94 -1.08
N LEU A 256 9.07 -16.27 -0.09
CA LEU A 256 9.14 -14.80 -0.06
C LEU A 256 10.54 -14.29 -0.41
N ASP A 257 10.58 -13.21 -1.20
CA ASP A 257 11.76 -12.37 -1.31
C ASP A 257 11.70 -11.26 -0.25
N MET A 258 12.43 -11.48 0.84
CA MET A 258 12.43 -10.57 1.98
C MET A 258 13.14 -9.23 1.70
N ASN A 259 13.74 -9.04 0.53
CA ASN A 259 14.39 -7.77 0.12
C ASN A 259 13.58 -7.01 -0.95
N VAL A 260 12.44 -7.56 -1.39
CA VAL A 260 11.54 -6.91 -2.35
C VAL A 260 10.22 -6.63 -1.64
N VAL A 261 10.22 -5.55 -0.85
CA VAL A 261 9.08 -5.14 -0.03
C VAL A 261 8.59 -3.76 -0.45
N GLY A 262 7.29 -3.63 -0.63
CA GLY A 262 6.59 -2.35 -0.75
C GLY A 262 5.72 -2.08 0.47
N CYS A 263 5.45 -0.81 0.76
CA CYS A 263 4.48 -0.43 1.79
C CYS A 263 3.39 0.47 1.21
N SER A 264 2.16 0.28 1.65
CA SER A 264 1.04 1.12 1.25
C SER A 264 0.05 1.21 2.40
N GLY A 265 -0.78 2.24 2.39
CA GLY A 265 -1.81 2.35 3.41
C GLY A 265 -2.60 3.63 3.28
N HIS A 266 -3.73 3.65 3.98
CA HIS A 266 -4.65 4.77 3.99
C HIS A 266 -4.32 5.73 5.13
N SER A 267 -4.26 7.04 4.87
CA SER A 267 -4.18 8.05 5.93
C SER A 267 -3.00 7.78 6.88
N MET A 268 -3.22 7.50 8.17
CA MET A 268 -2.15 7.12 9.11
C MET A 268 -1.35 5.87 8.68
N GLY A 269 -1.97 4.94 7.97
CA GLY A 269 -1.29 3.80 7.33
C GLY A 269 -0.37 4.20 6.18
N GLY A 270 -0.66 5.32 5.51
CA GLY A 270 0.28 5.94 4.59
C GLY A 270 1.53 6.45 5.31
N LEU A 271 1.36 7.15 6.45
CA LEU A 271 2.49 7.61 7.28
C LEU A 271 3.33 6.44 7.80
N GLU A 272 2.68 5.35 8.22
CA GLU A 272 3.38 4.12 8.59
C GLU A 272 4.21 3.57 7.42
N SER A 273 3.68 3.65 6.19
CA SER A 273 4.37 3.22 4.97
C SER A 273 5.55 4.13 4.61
N GLU A 274 5.42 5.44 4.78
CA GLU A 274 6.51 6.41 4.60
C GLU A 274 7.65 6.12 5.60
N GLN A 275 7.31 5.92 6.87
CA GLN A 275 8.31 5.59 7.88
C GLN A 275 8.95 4.21 7.63
N MET A 276 8.19 3.25 7.12
CA MET A 276 8.73 1.95 6.72
C MET A 276 9.75 2.06 5.58
N VAL A 277 9.46 2.85 4.53
CA VAL A 277 10.42 3.04 3.43
C VAL A 277 11.65 3.86 3.86
N ILE A 278 11.53 4.72 4.86
CA ILE A 278 12.68 5.44 5.45
C ILE A 278 13.55 4.50 6.29
N GLN A 279 12.93 3.73 7.18
CA GLN A 279 13.63 3.11 8.31
C GLN A 279 13.94 1.62 8.14
N ASP A 280 13.26 0.90 7.24
CA ASP A 280 13.52 -0.52 6.99
C ASP A 280 14.23 -0.73 5.65
N LYS A 281 15.41 -1.36 5.68
CA LYS A 281 16.23 -1.60 4.49
C LYS A 281 15.59 -2.56 3.48
N ARG A 282 14.63 -3.38 3.91
CA ARG A 282 13.91 -4.34 3.04
C ARG A 282 12.90 -3.64 2.14
N VAL A 283 12.40 -2.48 2.57
CA VAL A 283 11.36 -1.72 1.86
C VAL A 283 12.01 -0.85 0.80
N ILE A 284 11.64 -1.07 -0.46
CA ILE A 284 12.22 -0.37 -1.63
C ILE A 284 11.29 0.68 -2.23
N THR A 285 9.99 0.61 -1.92
CA THR A 285 9.02 1.57 -2.40
C THR A 285 7.84 1.75 -1.43
N ALA A 286 7.16 2.90 -1.51
CA ALA A 286 5.88 3.10 -0.85
C ALA A 286 4.85 3.82 -1.73
N MET A 287 3.56 3.54 -1.51
CA MET A 287 2.43 4.29 -2.08
C MET A 287 1.50 4.76 -0.96
N LEU A 288 1.49 6.06 -0.70
CA LEU A 288 0.67 6.73 0.29
C LEU A 288 -0.73 6.97 -0.27
N ASN A 289 -1.78 6.38 0.31
CA ASN A 289 -3.15 6.58 -0.15
C ASN A 289 -3.87 7.57 0.77
N ASN A 290 -4.24 8.74 0.24
CA ASN A 290 -4.85 9.86 0.99
C ASN A 290 -4.10 10.13 2.30
N SER A 291 -2.79 10.35 2.20
CA SER A 291 -1.93 10.60 3.33
C SER A 291 -0.97 11.75 3.03
N GLY A 292 -0.40 12.32 4.09
CA GLY A 292 0.68 13.30 4.02
C GLY A 292 1.14 13.71 5.41
N ASP A 293 2.46 13.83 5.58
CA ASP A 293 3.16 14.25 6.79
C ASP A 293 2.78 15.69 7.13
N LEU A 294 2.48 15.97 8.40
CA LEU A 294 2.18 17.34 8.84
C LEU A 294 3.42 18.23 8.86
N GLY A 295 4.60 17.62 9.05
CA GLY A 295 5.86 18.35 9.00
C GLY A 295 6.40 18.58 7.59
N HIS A 296 5.85 17.87 6.60
CA HIS A 296 6.32 17.84 5.21
C HIS A 296 7.79 17.50 5.04
N THR A 297 8.39 16.81 6.01
CA THR A 297 9.84 16.54 6.01
C THR A 297 10.18 15.08 5.82
N ALA A 298 9.31 14.15 6.20
CA ALA A 298 9.62 12.73 6.20
C ALA A 298 9.98 12.21 4.80
N MET A 299 9.22 12.58 3.76
CA MET A 299 9.51 12.18 2.37
C MET A 299 10.91 12.60 1.89
N SER A 300 11.49 13.68 2.44
CA SER A 300 12.86 14.11 2.11
C SER A 300 13.95 13.22 2.71
N GLN A 301 13.60 12.39 3.69
CA GLN A 301 14.49 11.46 4.38
C GLN A 301 14.51 10.07 3.74
N VAL A 302 13.69 9.83 2.70
CA VAL A 302 13.67 8.54 1.98
C VAL A 302 15.06 8.27 1.39
N PRO A 303 15.70 7.13 1.72
CA PRO A 303 17.04 6.81 1.23
C PRO A 303 17.13 6.74 -0.29
N GLN A 304 18.27 7.14 -0.84
CA GLN A 304 18.58 7.01 -2.27
C GLN A 304 18.44 5.55 -2.74
N GLY A 305 18.00 5.37 -3.98
CA GLY A 305 17.72 4.06 -4.58
C GLY A 305 16.33 3.49 -4.28
N LYS A 306 15.50 4.20 -3.49
CA LYS A 306 14.10 3.85 -3.25
C LYS A 306 13.16 4.77 -4.04
N THR A 307 11.89 4.41 -4.15
CA THR A 307 10.84 5.26 -4.76
C THR A 307 9.66 5.48 -3.85
N ILE A 308 8.90 6.54 -4.06
CA ILE A 308 7.71 6.82 -3.24
C ILE A 308 6.64 7.56 -4.03
N GLY A 309 5.39 7.16 -3.88
CA GLY A 309 4.24 7.77 -4.55
C GLY A 309 3.17 8.19 -3.56
N ILE A 310 2.37 9.19 -3.92
CA ILE A 310 1.16 9.58 -3.20
C ILE A 310 0.00 9.55 -4.17
N VAL A 311 -1.08 8.84 -3.82
CA VAL A 311 -2.36 8.85 -4.53
C VAL A 311 -3.44 9.45 -3.63
N TYR A 312 -4.17 10.45 -4.12
CA TYR A 312 -5.12 11.20 -3.31
C TYR A 312 -6.23 11.83 -4.16
N GLY A 313 -7.29 12.29 -3.50
CA GLY A 313 -8.45 12.90 -4.14
C GLY A 313 -8.45 14.43 -4.05
N GLU A 314 -9.11 15.08 -5.01
CA GLU A 314 -9.19 16.55 -5.05
C GLU A 314 -9.87 17.21 -3.84
N GLY A 315 -10.85 16.54 -3.24
CA GLY A 315 -11.54 16.97 -2.01
C GLY A 315 -10.98 16.34 -0.73
N GLY A 316 -9.87 15.60 -0.81
CA GLY A 316 -9.23 14.98 0.34
C GLY A 316 -8.68 16.00 1.33
N MET A 317 -8.89 15.79 2.63
CA MET A 317 -8.42 16.69 3.69
C MET A 317 -6.89 16.72 3.83
N GLU A 318 -6.24 15.63 3.45
CA GLU A 318 -4.79 15.44 3.41
C GLU A 318 -4.11 16.22 2.28
N ARG A 319 -4.88 16.69 1.28
CA ARG A 319 -4.36 17.29 0.05
C ARG A 319 -3.21 18.28 0.29
N PRO A 320 -3.33 19.30 1.17
CA PRO A 320 -2.24 20.23 1.40
C PRO A 320 -0.96 19.53 1.87
N ASN A 321 -1.08 18.47 2.68
CA ASN A 321 0.07 17.70 3.14
C ASN A 321 0.68 16.88 2.00
N ALA A 322 -0.14 16.13 1.25
CA ALA A 322 0.32 15.36 0.09
C ALA A 322 1.08 16.23 -0.93
N GLU A 323 0.53 17.42 -1.22
CA GLU A 323 1.13 18.39 -2.13
C GLU A 323 2.43 18.98 -1.54
N ALA A 324 2.47 19.30 -0.24
CA ALA A 324 3.66 19.85 0.41
C ALA A 324 4.79 18.82 0.55
N ASP A 325 4.49 17.58 0.92
CA ASP A 325 5.44 16.48 1.02
C ASP A 325 6.14 16.26 -0.32
N TYR A 326 5.35 16.10 -1.39
CA TYR A 326 5.89 15.93 -2.73
C TYR A 326 6.67 17.16 -3.19
N ASN A 327 6.21 18.38 -2.88
CA ASN A 327 6.89 19.61 -3.31
C ASN A 327 8.12 19.97 -2.48
N ASN A 328 8.39 19.28 -1.36
CA ASN A 328 9.58 19.54 -0.57
C ASN A 328 10.86 19.40 -1.45
N PRO A 329 11.70 20.46 -1.54
CA PRO A 329 12.89 20.46 -2.38
C PRO A 329 13.97 19.47 -1.92
N GLY A 330 13.91 19.01 -0.68
CA GLY A 330 14.74 17.95 -0.11
C GLY A 330 14.42 16.55 -0.65
N VAL A 331 13.25 16.33 -1.26
CA VAL A 331 12.91 15.04 -1.89
C VAL A 331 13.77 14.84 -3.14
N LYS A 332 14.80 14.00 -3.01
CA LYS A 332 15.76 13.67 -4.08
C LYS A 332 15.53 12.32 -4.74
N VAL A 333 14.67 11.47 -4.16
CA VAL A 333 14.32 10.16 -4.73
C VAL A 333 13.29 10.31 -5.86
N PRO A 334 13.18 9.34 -6.78
CA PRO A 334 12.07 9.27 -7.73
C PRO A 334 10.74 9.26 -6.97
N ALA A 335 9.90 10.25 -7.27
CA ALA A 335 8.65 10.47 -6.56
C ALA A 335 7.50 10.80 -7.50
N CYS A 336 6.28 10.40 -7.14
CA CYS A 336 5.06 10.72 -7.88
C CYS A 336 3.96 11.26 -6.95
N LEU A 337 3.17 12.19 -7.47
CA LEU A 337 1.97 12.74 -6.86
C LEU A 337 0.81 12.56 -7.86
N ILE A 338 -0.19 11.77 -7.47
CA ILE A 338 -1.24 11.25 -8.34
C ILE A 338 -2.59 11.69 -7.79
N LYS A 339 -3.14 12.76 -8.36
CA LYS A 339 -4.43 13.33 -7.93
C LYS A 339 -5.58 12.72 -8.73
N MET A 340 -6.65 12.32 -8.07
CA MET A 340 -7.94 11.95 -8.68
C MET A 340 -8.83 13.20 -8.75
N THR A 341 -9.34 13.54 -9.93
CA THR A 341 -10.15 14.75 -10.17
C THR A 341 -11.45 14.46 -10.91
N GLY A 342 -12.43 15.37 -10.82
CA GLY A 342 -13.72 15.27 -11.50
C GLY A 342 -14.70 14.28 -10.87
N GLY A 343 -14.47 13.90 -9.61
CA GLY A 343 -15.28 12.92 -8.89
C GLY A 343 -16.70 13.42 -8.57
N GLN A 344 -17.62 12.49 -8.30
CA GLN A 344 -18.92 12.81 -7.69
C GLN A 344 -18.80 12.69 -6.17
N GLY A 345 -19.14 13.75 -5.45
CA GLY A 345 -19.10 13.73 -4.00
C GLY A 345 -19.46 15.08 -3.40
N ASN A 346 -20.20 15.01 -2.31
CA ASN A 346 -20.50 16.09 -1.38
C ASN A 346 -19.44 16.19 -0.26
N GLU A 347 -18.42 15.32 -0.28
CA GLU A 347 -17.21 15.49 0.52
C GLU A 347 -16.43 16.68 -0.04
N CYS A 348 -16.63 17.82 0.62
CA CYS A 348 -16.03 19.08 0.25
C CYS A 348 -15.11 19.54 1.37
N GLN A 349 -13.85 19.79 1.04
CA GLN A 349 -12.87 20.43 1.92
C GLN A 349 -12.46 21.74 1.28
N GLN A 350 -12.62 22.86 2.01
CA GLN A 350 -12.31 24.21 1.53
C GLN A 350 -12.99 24.60 0.20
N GLY A 351 -14.18 24.03 -0.09
CA GLY A 351 -14.95 24.33 -1.29
C GLY A 351 -14.60 23.47 -2.52
N GLU A 352 -13.58 22.61 -2.44
CA GLU A 352 -13.28 21.60 -3.46
C GLU A 352 -14.00 20.29 -3.11
N CYS A 353 -14.93 19.90 -3.97
CA CYS A 353 -15.76 18.70 -3.81
C CYS A 353 -15.32 17.63 -4.82
N GLY A 354 -15.61 16.36 -4.55
CA GLY A 354 -15.36 15.25 -5.48
C GLY A 354 -14.74 14.06 -4.77
N TRP A 355 -13.60 13.61 -5.27
CA TRP A 355 -12.84 12.51 -4.65
C TRP A 355 -12.29 12.94 -3.28
N GLY A 356 -12.85 12.39 -2.20
CA GLY A 356 -12.48 12.76 -0.83
C GLY A 356 -11.41 11.88 -0.19
N HIS A 357 -11.35 11.87 1.15
CA HIS A 357 -10.27 11.22 1.92
C HIS A 357 -10.22 9.69 1.74
N GLY A 358 -11.32 9.05 1.33
CA GLY A 358 -11.36 7.62 1.03
C GLY A 358 -11.09 7.26 -0.44
N SER A 359 -10.70 8.20 -1.29
CA SER A 359 -10.64 7.94 -2.74
C SER A 359 -9.50 7.01 -3.17
N GLY A 360 -8.31 7.21 -2.65
CA GLY A 360 -7.06 6.51 -2.98
C GLY A 360 -7.14 5.00 -2.73
N PRO A 361 -7.48 4.51 -1.51
CA PRO A 361 -7.53 3.08 -1.28
C PRO A 361 -8.65 2.37 -2.07
N TRP A 362 -9.75 3.05 -2.40
CA TRP A 362 -10.88 2.43 -3.10
C TRP A 362 -10.84 2.69 -4.61
N GLY A 363 -11.19 3.90 -5.04
CA GLY A 363 -11.16 4.28 -6.46
C GLY A 363 -9.74 4.37 -7.02
N GLY A 364 -8.76 4.69 -6.18
CA GLY A 364 -7.36 4.85 -6.56
C GLY A 364 -6.55 3.54 -6.60
N MET A 365 -7.15 2.42 -6.20
CA MET A 365 -6.43 1.16 -5.95
C MET A 365 -5.68 0.63 -7.18
N ALA A 366 -6.20 0.89 -8.39
CA ALA A 366 -5.54 0.53 -9.64
C ALA A 366 -4.13 1.15 -9.74
N ALA A 367 -3.97 2.43 -9.36
CA ALA A 367 -2.67 3.10 -9.36
C ALA A 367 -1.71 2.45 -8.36
N THR A 368 -2.21 2.11 -7.16
CA THR A 368 -1.42 1.41 -6.13
C THR A 368 -0.97 0.02 -6.60
N VAL A 369 -1.84 -0.77 -7.23
CA VAL A 369 -1.47 -2.07 -7.81
C VAL A 369 -0.42 -1.90 -8.91
N ALA A 370 -0.65 -0.99 -9.86
CA ALA A 370 0.27 -0.75 -10.97
C ALA A 370 1.65 -0.28 -10.49
N TRP A 371 1.69 0.57 -9.46
CA TRP A 371 2.93 0.99 -8.80
C TRP A 371 3.69 -0.18 -8.17
N MET A 372 3.00 -1.04 -7.43
CA MET A 372 3.63 -2.22 -6.82
C MET A 372 4.13 -3.20 -7.88
N ARG A 373 3.36 -3.43 -8.96
CA ARG A 373 3.80 -4.30 -10.06
C ARG A 373 4.99 -3.73 -10.82
N TRP A 374 5.06 -2.41 -10.98
CA TRP A 374 6.21 -1.76 -11.56
C TRP A 374 7.45 -1.92 -10.67
N HIS A 375 7.42 -1.42 -9.44
CA HIS A 375 8.61 -1.31 -8.60
C HIS A 375 9.03 -2.61 -7.92
N LEU A 376 8.08 -3.48 -7.55
CA LEU A 376 8.39 -4.77 -6.94
C LEU A 376 8.51 -5.87 -8.00
N GLY A 377 7.60 -5.86 -8.98
CA GLY A 377 7.47 -6.88 -10.00
C GLY A 377 8.39 -6.73 -11.22
N GLY A 378 9.00 -5.55 -11.41
CA GLY A 378 9.84 -5.27 -12.57
C GLY A 378 9.06 -5.07 -13.87
N GLU A 379 7.78 -4.69 -13.80
CA GLU A 379 6.98 -4.32 -14.97
C GLU A 379 7.36 -2.93 -15.49
N ASP A 380 8.60 -2.74 -15.98
CA ASP A 380 9.16 -1.44 -16.37
C ASP A 380 8.36 -0.71 -17.46
N PHE A 381 7.58 -1.44 -18.27
CA PHE A 381 6.68 -0.83 -19.25
C PHE A 381 5.65 0.11 -18.60
N ARG A 382 5.34 -0.09 -17.31
CA ARG A 382 4.44 0.78 -16.53
C ARG A 382 5.03 2.13 -16.20
N LYS A 383 6.33 2.36 -16.40
CA LYS A 383 6.92 3.70 -16.27
C LYS A 383 6.13 4.72 -17.11
N ALA A 384 5.66 4.33 -18.30
CA ALA A 384 4.86 5.18 -19.18
C ALA A 384 3.45 5.50 -18.64
N ASP A 385 2.95 4.74 -17.66
CA ASP A 385 1.67 5.03 -17.02
C ASP A 385 1.78 6.22 -16.05
N PHE A 386 2.97 6.46 -15.48
CA PHE A 386 3.21 7.44 -14.41
C PHE A 386 4.11 8.61 -14.83
N VAL A 387 5.11 8.38 -15.69
CA VAL A 387 6.17 9.35 -16.00
C VAL A 387 6.09 9.80 -17.46
N GLY A 388 6.13 11.11 -17.66
CA GLY A 388 6.09 11.74 -18.98
C GLY A 388 5.09 12.89 -19.02
N SER A 389 4.63 13.24 -20.23
CA SER A 389 3.61 14.26 -20.45
C SER A 389 2.19 13.68 -20.58
N SER A 390 2.06 12.37 -20.77
CA SER A 390 0.80 11.66 -20.91
C SER A 390 0.96 10.21 -20.47
N GLY A 391 -0.07 9.63 -19.88
CA GLY A 391 -0.02 8.29 -19.31
C GLY A 391 -1.28 8.01 -18.51
N ARG A 392 -1.55 6.73 -18.25
CA ARG A 392 -2.79 6.30 -17.58
C ARG A 392 -3.04 7.06 -16.27
N TYR A 393 -2.02 7.22 -15.43
CA TYR A 393 -2.11 7.92 -14.15
C TYR A 393 -1.62 9.37 -14.21
N ILE A 394 -1.36 9.89 -15.41
CA ILE A 394 -0.98 11.30 -15.63
C ILE A 394 -2.21 12.12 -16.00
N ASN A 395 -2.95 11.68 -17.01
CA ASN A 395 -4.09 12.39 -17.58
C ASN A 395 -5.20 11.47 -18.12
N GLY A 396 -5.11 10.17 -17.85
CA GLY A 396 -6.11 9.19 -18.27
C GLY A 396 -7.40 9.26 -17.45
N GLU A 397 -8.42 8.53 -17.89
CA GLU A 397 -9.67 8.36 -17.14
C GLU A 397 -9.50 7.41 -15.94
N ILE A 398 -10.28 7.65 -14.89
CA ILE A 398 -10.40 6.70 -13.77
C ILE A 398 -11.34 5.58 -14.22
N ILE A 399 -10.80 4.43 -14.61
CA ILE A 399 -11.59 3.35 -15.19
C ILE A 399 -12.69 2.88 -14.24
N GLY A 400 -13.91 2.82 -14.76
CA GLY A 400 -15.09 2.36 -14.03
C GLY A 400 -15.76 3.44 -13.19
N GLU A 401 -15.18 4.63 -13.12
CA GLU A 401 -15.64 5.73 -12.29
C GLU A 401 -15.63 7.05 -13.09
N ARG A 402 -16.25 8.10 -12.55
CA ARG A 402 -16.15 9.43 -13.16
C ARG A 402 -14.86 10.12 -12.76
N GLY A 403 -14.21 10.77 -13.73
CA GLY A 403 -13.09 11.66 -13.48
C GLY A 403 -11.82 11.22 -14.17
N HIS A 404 -10.75 11.97 -13.89
CA HIS A 404 -9.46 11.82 -14.54
C HIS A 404 -8.34 11.82 -13.52
N TRP A 405 -7.22 11.24 -13.91
CA TRP A 405 -5.97 11.37 -13.19
C TRP A 405 -5.32 12.71 -13.50
N LYS A 406 -4.63 13.27 -12.52
CA LYS A 406 -3.71 14.39 -12.66
C LYS A 406 -2.43 14.02 -11.92
N GLY A 407 -1.58 13.25 -12.59
CA GLY A 407 -0.31 12.77 -12.08
C GLY A 407 0.86 13.65 -12.46
N THR A 408 1.83 13.75 -11.58
CA THR A 408 3.15 14.31 -11.85
C THR A 408 4.20 13.49 -11.14
N CYS A 409 5.36 13.32 -11.76
CA CYS A 409 6.51 12.67 -11.14
C CYS A 409 7.77 13.52 -11.32
N LYS A 410 8.73 13.35 -10.41
CA LYS A 410 10.04 14.03 -10.46
C LYS A 410 11.16 13.06 -10.11
N ASN A 411 12.39 13.44 -10.47
CA ASN A 411 13.62 12.70 -10.19
C ASN A 411 13.67 11.27 -10.82
N PHE A 412 13.06 11.06 -11.99
CA PHE A 412 12.97 9.77 -12.73
C PHE A 412 13.81 9.68 -14.01
#